data_AF-A0A0F9P405-F1
#
_entry.id   AF-A0A0F9P405-F1
#
_cell.length_a   1.000
_cell.length_b   1.000
_cell.length_c   1.000
_cell.angle_alpha   90.00
_cell.angle_beta   90.00
_cell.angle_gamma   90.00
#
_symmetry.space_group_name_H-M   'P 1'
#
loop_
_entity.id
_entity.type
_entity.pdbx_description
1 polymer ?
#
loop_
_entity_poly.entity_id
_entity_poly.type
_entity_poly.pdbx_seq_one_letter_code
_entity_poly.pdbx_strand_id
1 'polypeptide(L)'
;MKDALLYLYLFLPLVIMAQIPVTDVATNASVGMVNSQLTSMNIQLKAVNKNLVRLINLMEKNNNDTSKSRKILKEELEAKKEAPAYVTGSTDVAMTIELKSKILKAYRSSQNTIQKLEYLERRETREFLVYAAQAILETKNLFKQCNEILNTKAIILPEERLKKVDGINAQLENILDGLIAYNNKLSRTNTYRKSRYTLVNMNRD
;
A
#
# COMPACT_ATOMS: atom_id res chain seq x y z
N MET A 1 -7.05 -94.16 -60.42
CA MET A 1 -7.47 -93.99 -59.01
C MET A 1 -6.47 -94.55 -58.00
N LYS A 2 -5.81 -95.69 -58.26
CA LYS A 2 -4.80 -96.25 -57.33
C LYS A 2 -3.55 -95.38 -57.15
N ASP A 3 -3.01 -94.81 -58.22
CA ASP A 3 -1.76 -94.02 -58.13
C ASP A 3 -1.94 -92.68 -57.41
N ALA A 4 -3.10 -92.02 -57.60
CA ALA A 4 -3.44 -90.77 -56.92
C ALA A 4 -3.60 -90.95 -55.40
N LEU A 5 -4.14 -92.09 -54.94
CA LEU A 5 -4.25 -92.41 -53.52
C LEU A 5 -2.88 -92.70 -52.89
N LEU A 6 -1.96 -93.28 -53.66
CA LEU A 6 -0.61 -93.60 -53.20
C LEU A 6 0.24 -92.33 -53.01
N TYR A 7 0.13 -91.36 -53.92
CA TYR A 7 0.73 -90.03 -53.74
C TYR A 7 0.11 -89.28 -52.54
N LEU A 8 -1.20 -89.35 -52.35
CA LEU A 8 -1.87 -88.73 -51.21
C LEU A 8 -1.36 -89.30 -49.87
N TYR A 9 -1.19 -90.62 -49.79
CA TYR A 9 -0.68 -91.29 -48.59
C TYR A 9 0.81 -91.01 -48.33
N LEU A 10 1.60 -90.78 -49.38
CA LEU A 10 3.02 -90.46 -49.26
C LEU A 10 3.25 -89.00 -48.80
N PHE A 11 2.36 -88.08 -49.18
CA PHE A 11 2.44 -86.66 -48.80
C PHE A 11 1.71 -86.31 -47.49
N LEU A 12 0.77 -87.15 -47.03
CA LEU A 12 0.03 -86.94 -45.77
C LEU A 12 0.94 -86.73 -44.54
N PRO A 13 2.01 -87.52 -44.32
CA PRO A 13 2.88 -87.36 -43.15
C PRO A 13 3.67 -86.06 -43.18
N LEU A 14 4.06 -85.59 -44.38
CA LEU A 14 4.79 -84.34 -44.59
C LEU A 14 3.94 -83.12 -44.22
N VAL A 15 2.63 -83.15 -44.50
CA VAL A 15 1.71 -82.07 -44.15
C VAL A 15 1.44 -82.03 -42.64
N ILE A 16 1.30 -83.18 -41.99
CA ILE A 16 1.04 -83.28 -40.54
C ILE A 16 2.29 -82.88 -39.74
N MET A 17 3.48 -83.33 -40.17
CA MET A 17 4.77 -82.96 -39.54
C MET A 17 5.17 -81.51 -39.80
N ALA A 18 4.68 -80.88 -40.87
CA ALA A 18 4.89 -79.45 -41.11
C ALA A 18 3.95 -78.57 -40.25
N GLN A 19 2.78 -79.05 -39.85
CA GLN A 19 1.84 -78.26 -39.05
C GLN A 19 2.30 -78.06 -37.59
N ILE A 20 2.84 -79.10 -36.95
CA ILE A 20 3.25 -79.06 -35.54
C ILE A 20 4.35 -78.01 -35.24
N PRO A 21 5.48 -77.94 -35.99
CA PRO A 21 6.53 -76.97 -35.71
C PRO A 21 6.11 -75.53 -36.07
N VAL A 22 5.22 -75.34 -37.04
CA VAL A 22 4.78 -74.00 -37.46
C VAL A 22 3.80 -73.41 -36.44
N THR A 23 2.94 -74.22 -35.82
CA THR A 23 2.08 -73.77 -34.72
C THR A 23 2.85 -73.41 -33.46
N ASP A 24 3.90 -74.15 -33.11
CA ASP A 24 4.71 -73.87 -31.92
C ASP A 24 5.60 -72.64 -32.13
N VAL A 25 6.19 -72.48 -33.33
CA VAL A 25 6.96 -71.26 -33.68
C VAL A 25 6.06 -70.02 -33.77
N ALA A 26 4.86 -70.13 -34.33
CA ALA A 26 3.91 -69.01 -34.38
C ALA A 26 3.40 -68.62 -32.98
N THR A 27 3.16 -69.60 -32.11
CA THR A 27 2.74 -69.37 -30.72
C THR A 27 3.88 -68.76 -29.89
N ASN A 28 5.11 -69.27 -30.03
CA ASN A 28 6.28 -68.69 -29.34
C ASN A 28 6.66 -67.30 -29.89
N ALA A 29 6.49 -67.05 -31.20
CA ALA A 29 6.68 -65.74 -31.80
C ALA A 29 5.64 -64.73 -31.31
N SER A 30 4.37 -65.14 -31.18
CA SER A 30 3.30 -64.29 -30.64
C SER A 30 3.47 -64.04 -29.14
N VAL A 31 3.88 -65.04 -28.35
CA VAL A 31 4.26 -64.86 -26.93
C VAL A 31 5.47 -63.91 -26.79
N GLY A 32 6.50 -64.06 -27.64
CA GLY A 32 7.65 -63.16 -27.66
C GLY A 32 7.28 -61.72 -28.02
N MET A 33 6.35 -61.54 -28.97
CA MET A 33 5.82 -60.23 -29.36
C MET A 33 5.03 -59.58 -28.22
N VAL A 34 4.17 -60.34 -27.53
CA VAL A 34 3.44 -59.87 -26.35
C VAL A 34 4.39 -59.52 -25.21
N ASN A 35 5.44 -60.32 -24.97
CA ASN A 35 6.42 -60.04 -23.94
C ASN A 35 7.24 -58.77 -24.25
N SER A 36 7.60 -58.56 -25.52
CA SER A 36 8.21 -57.33 -26.03
C SER A 36 7.30 -56.11 -25.81
N GLN A 37 6.01 -56.23 -26.14
CA GLN A 37 5.02 -55.18 -25.89
C GLN A 37 4.88 -54.89 -24.39
N LEU A 38 4.81 -55.93 -23.54
CA LEU A 38 4.74 -55.81 -22.10
C LEU A 38 5.98 -55.08 -21.53
N THR A 39 7.16 -55.42 -22.04
CA THR A 39 8.42 -54.78 -21.64
C THR A 39 8.45 -53.31 -22.06
N SER A 40 8.03 -53.00 -23.28
CA SER A 40 7.88 -51.62 -23.78
C SER A 40 6.89 -50.81 -22.95
N MET A 41 5.73 -51.37 -22.63
CA MET A 41 4.74 -50.75 -21.75
C MET A 41 5.29 -50.50 -20.34
N ASN A 42 6.06 -51.44 -19.78
CA ASN A 42 6.69 -51.27 -18.47
C ASN A 42 7.75 -50.15 -18.47
N ILE A 43 8.54 -50.02 -19.54
CA ILE A 43 9.50 -48.92 -19.72
C ILE A 43 8.75 -47.57 -19.80
N GLN A 44 7.66 -47.50 -20.57
CA GLN A 44 6.83 -46.30 -20.67
C GLN A 44 6.20 -45.94 -19.32
N LEU A 45 5.66 -46.91 -18.58
CA LEU A 45 5.13 -46.72 -17.23
C LEU A 45 6.17 -46.16 -16.26
N LYS A 46 7.42 -46.68 -16.28
CA LYS A 46 8.51 -46.13 -15.46
C LYS A 46 8.83 -44.68 -15.83
N ALA A 47 8.84 -44.34 -17.11
CA ALA A 47 9.08 -42.97 -17.57
C ALA A 47 7.95 -42.03 -17.15
N VAL A 48 6.69 -42.45 -17.31
CA VAL A 48 5.51 -41.71 -16.85
C VAL A 48 5.56 -41.49 -15.34
N ASN A 49 5.90 -42.51 -14.56
CA ASN A 49 5.99 -42.41 -13.11
C ASN A 49 7.08 -41.40 -12.68
N LYS A 50 8.25 -41.43 -13.33
CA LYS A 50 9.32 -40.42 -13.10
C LYS A 50 8.85 -39.00 -13.43
N ASN A 51 8.09 -38.82 -14.51
CA ASN A 51 7.55 -37.53 -14.89
C ASN A 51 6.47 -37.04 -13.91
N LEU A 52 5.61 -37.93 -13.40
CA LEU A 52 4.61 -37.60 -12.38
C LEU A 52 5.26 -37.15 -11.08
N VAL A 53 6.30 -37.85 -10.61
CA VAL A 53 7.08 -37.42 -9.43
C VAL A 53 7.67 -36.03 -9.65
N ARG A 54 8.23 -35.77 -10.84
CA ARG A 54 8.75 -34.44 -11.17
C ARG A 54 7.65 -33.37 -11.19
N LEU A 55 6.46 -33.70 -11.72
CA LEU A 55 5.31 -32.79 -11.73
C LEU A 55 4.83 -32.46 -10.31
N ILE A 56 4.73 -33.46 -9.43
CA ILE A 56 4.37 -33.28 -8.01
C ILE A 56 5.36 -32.32 -7.35
N ASN A 57 6.67 -32.54 -7.54
CA ASN A 57 7.70 -31.65 -6.98
C ASN A 57 7.60 -30.21 -7.52
N LEU A 58 7.29 -30.05 -8.82
CA LEU A 58 7.08 -28.72 -9.42
C LEU A 58 5.80 -28.05 -8.90
N MET A 59 4.72 -28.82 -8.69
CA MET A 59 3.47 -28.32 -8.11
C MET A 59 3.68 -27.90 -6.65
N GLU A 60 4.40 -28.69 -5.86
CA GLU A 60 4.75 -28.35 -4.48
C GLU A 60 5.60 -27.09 -4.40
N LYS A 61 6.64 -26.99 -5.27
CA LYS A 61 7.44 -25.77 -5.39
C LYS A 61 6.59 -24.56 -5.78
N ASN A 62 5.73 -24.69 -6.79
CA ASN A 62 4.85 -23.61 -7.24
C ASN A 62 3.89 -23.15 -6.13
N ASN A 63 3.33 -24.09 -5.36
CA ASN A 63 2.45 -23.77 -4.24
C ASN A 63 3.22 -23.01 -3.13
N ASN A 64 4.44 -23.44 -2.82
CA ASN A 64 5.32 -22.75 -1.88
C ASN A 64 5.71 -21.34 -2.36
N ASP A 65 6.08 -21.19 -3.63
CA ASP A 65 6.43 -19.89 -4.23
C ASP A 65 5.22 -18.93 -4.27
N THR A 66 4.03 -19.46 -4.55
CA THR A 66 2.76 -18.71 -4.50
C THR A 66 2.46 -18.24 -3.07
N SER A 67 2.63 -19.12 -2.07
CA SER A 67 2.44 -18.77 -0.66
C SER A 67 3.41 -17.67 -0.20
N LYS A 68 4.70 -17.78 -0.57
CA LYS A 68 5.71 -16.74 -0.30
C LYS A 68 5.36 -15.42 -0.97
N SER A 69 4.98 -15.45 -2.24
CA SER A 69 4.61 -14.24 -2.99
C SER A 69 3.43 -13.52 -2.34
N ARG A 70 2.40 -14.26 -1.88
CA ARG A 70 1.27 -13.67 -1.14
C ARG A 70 1.70 -13.00 0.16
N LYS A 71 2.65 -13.59 0.90
CA LYS A 71 3.19 -12.99 2.13
C LYS A 71 3.93 -11.69 1.83
N ILE A 72 4.81 -11.70 0.83
CA ILE A 72 5.56 -10.50 0.40
C ILE A 72 4.60 -9.40 -0.03
N LEU A 73 3.60 -9.72 -0.85
CA LEU A 73 2.57 -8.76 -1.27
C LEU A 73 1.80 -8.19 -0.08
N LYS A 74 1.47 -9.02 0.92
CA LYS A 74 0.81 -8.55 2.14
C LYS A 74 1.72 -7.61 2.94
N GLU A 75 2.98 -7.96 3.12
CA GLU A 75 3.98 -7.14 3.82
C GLU A 75 4.20 -5.80 3.12
N GLU A 76 4.34 -5.81 1.79
CA GLU A 76 4.46 -4.58 0.98
C GLU A 76 3.21 -3.72 1.08
N LEU A 77 2.02 -4.33 1.07
CA LEU A 77 0.76 -3.61 1.22
C LEU A 77 0.63 -2.97 2.59
N GLU A 78 1.00 -3.67 3.67
CA GLU A 78 1.01 -3.12 5.02
C GLU A 78 2.03 -1.98 5.14
N ALA A 79 3.22 -2.11 4.55
CA ALA A 79 4.22 -1.04 4.53
C ALA A 79 3.72 0.21 3.78
N LYS A 80 2.99 0.05 2.67
CA LYS A 80 2.38 1.16 1.91
C LYS A 80 1.23 1.87 2.65
N LYS A 81 0.67 1.28 3.71
CA LYS A 81 -0.36 1.94 4.53
C LYS A 81 0.23 2.96 5.50
N GLU A 82 1.50 2.81 5.86
CA GLU A 82 2.19 3.72 6.77
C GLU A 82 2.81 4.87 5.98
N ALA A 83 2.84 6.06 6.58
CA ALA A 83 3.52 7.20 5.97
C ALA A 83 5.03 6.95 5.95
N PRO A 84 5.71 7.07 4.79
CA PRO A 84 7.16 6.94 4.73
C PRO A 84 7.88 7.96 5.62
N ALA A 85 9.09 7.62 6.08
CA ALA A 85 9.89 8.49 6.95
C ALA A 85 10.18 9.88 6.34
N TYR A 86 10.33 9.95 5.01
CA TYR A 86 10.55 11.23 4.33
C TYR A 86 9.29 12.13 4.32
N VAL A 87 8.09 11.57 4.50
CA VAL A 87 6.85 12.34 4.65
C VAL A 87 6.76 12.87 6.07
N THR A 88 6.97 12.03 7.08
CA THR A 88 6.87 12.42 8.49
C THR A 88 7.98 13.37 8.92
N GLY A 89 9.17 13.27 8.32
CA GLY A 89 10.29 14.20 8.50
C GLY A 89 10.36 15.32 7.46
N SER A 90 9.31 15.54 6.67
CA SER A 90 9.30 16.57 5.61
C SER A 90 9.36 17.99 6.16
N THR A 91 9.79 18.92 5.30
CA THR A 91 9.74 20.36 5.56
C THR A 91 8.33 20.84 5.86
N ASP A 92 7.32 20.27 5.19
CA ASP A 92 5.93 20.66 5.35
C ASP A 92 5.41 20.33 6.76
N VAL A 93 5.76 19.15 7.28
CA VAL A 93 5.40 18.74 8.65
C VAL A 93 6.17 19.57 9.69
N ALA A 94 7.45 19.87 9.45
CA ALA A 94 8.24 20.74 10.31
C ALA A 94 7.63 22.15 10.39
N MET A 95 7.19 22.68 9.24
CA MET A 95 6.51 23.97 9.14
C MET A 95 5.19 23.98 9.93
N THR A 96 4.40 22.91 9.90
CA THR A 96 3.19 22.80 10.73
C THR A 96 3.51 23.00 12.23
N ILE A 97 4.59 22.37 12.72
CA ILE A 97 5.04 22.47 14.11
C ILE A 97 5.51 23.90 14.42
N GLU A 98 6.26 24.49 13.50
CA GLU A 98 6.75 25.87 13.63
C GLU A 98 5.60 26.88 13.67
N LEU A 99 4.63 26.77 12.76
CA LEU A 99 3.45 27.64 12.69
C LEU A 99 2.62 27.56 13.97
N LYS A 100 2.38 26.36 14.51
CA LYS A 100 1.73 26.18 15.82
C LYS A 100 2.47 26.96 16.91
N SER A 101 3.80 26.89 16.95
CA SER A 101 4.62 27.62 17.92
C SER A 101 4.52 29.14 17.72
N LYS A 102 4.58 29.62 16.47
CA LYS A 102 4.43 31.03 16.11
C LYS A 102 3.07 31.58 16.52
N ILE A 103 1.98 30.85 16.23
CA ILE A 103 0.61 31.24 16.61
C ILE A 103 0.47 31.36 18.12
N LEU A 104 0.97 30.39 18.89
CA LEU A 104 0.95 30.45 20.36
C LEU A 104 1.74 31.64 20.91
N LYS A 105 2.91 31.94 20.32
CA LYS A 105 3.70 33.12 20.68
C LYS A 105 2.96 34.41 20.32
N ALA A 106 2.37 34.50 19.14
CA ALA A 106 1.59 35.65 18.68
C ALA A 106 0.39 35.91 19.57
N TYR A 107 -0.33 34.86 19.98
CA TYR A 107 -1.42 34.93 20.95
C TYR A 107 -0.96 35.53 22.29
N ARG A 108 0.09 34.95 22.90
CA ARG A 108 0.61 35.42 24.20
C ARG A 108 1.09 36.87 24.13
N SER A 109 1.80 37.22 23.04
CA SER A 109 2.29 38.57 22.81
C SER A 109 1.14 39.58 22.63
N SER A 110 0.12 39.22 21.85
CA SER A 110 -1.03 40.09 21.60
C SER A 110 -1.88 40.27 22.87
N GLN A 111 -2.06 39.21 23.66
CA GLN A 111 -2.75 39.29 24.95
C GLN A 111 -2.05 40.29 25.90
N ASN A 112 -0.71 40.20 26.00
CA ASN A 112 0.08 41.12 26.82
C ASN A 112 0.04 42.56 26.29
N THR A 113 0.06 42.72 24.97
CA THR A 113 0.00 44.03 24.32
C THR A 113 -1.33 44.70 24.61
N ILE A 114 -2.46 44.01 24.36
CA ILE A 114 -3.80 44.59 24.45
C ILE A 114 -4.18 44.95 25.89
N GLN A 115 -3.68 44.20 26.88
CA GLN A 115 -3.86 44.57 28.29
C GLN A 115 -3.20 45.92 28.65
N LYS A 116 -2.19 46.36 27.89
CA LYS A 116 -1.49 47.64 28.09
C LYS A 116 -2.07 48.78 27.27
N LEU A 117 -3.04 48.53 26.40
CA LEU A 117 -3.64 49.55 25.55
C LEU A 117 -4.78 50.26 26.30
N GLU A 118 -4.45 51.41 26.89
CA GLU A 118 -5.33 52.18 27.79
C GLU A 118 -6.52 52.87 27.08
N TYR A 119 -6.40 53.14 25.78
CA TYR A 119 -7.37 53.92 25.00
C TYR A 119 -8.29 53.03 24.15
N LEU A 120 -8.35 51.73 24.46
CA LEU A 120 -9.29 50.79 23.86
C LEU A 120 -10.57 50.69 24.67
N GLU A 121 -11.68 50.45 23.98
CA GLU A 121 -12.94 50.13 24.62
C GLU A 121 -12.90 48.69 25.15
N ARG A 122 -13.56 48.46 26.30
CA ARG A 122 -13.65 47.11 26.89
C ARG A 122 -14.24 46.08 25.93
N ARG A 123 -15.14 46.51 25.05
CA ARG A 123 -15.75 45.68 24.00
C ARG A 123 -14.71 45.20 22.99
N GLU A 124 -13.85 46.09 22.48
CA GLU A 124 -12.82 45.76 21.48
C GLU A 124 -11.81 44.76 22.04
N THR A 125 -11.39 44.94 23.29
CA THR A 125 -10.50 44.00 23.98
C THR A 125 -11.16 42.63 24.15
N ARG A 126 -12.45 42.58 24.50
CA ARG A 126 -13.19 41.31 24.62
C ARG A 126 -13.35 40.63 23.27
N GLU A 127 -13.71 41.37 22.22
CA GLU A 127 -13.84 40.84 20.86
C GLU A 127 -12.53 40.22 20.37
N PHE A 128 -11.39 40.89 20.62
CA PHE A 128 -10.09 40.32 20.31
C PHE A 128 -9.80 39.04 21.09
N LEU A 129 -10.08 39.00 22.40
CA LEU A 129 -9.82 37.80 23.20
C LEU A 129 -10.65 36.60 22.72
N VAL A 130 -11.91 36.83 22.31
CA VAL A 130 -12.77 35.79 21.71
C VAL A 130 -12.19 35.33 20.36
N TYR A 131 -11.82 36.27 19.49
CA TYR A 131 -11.18 35.95 18.21
C TYR A 131 -9.89 35.13 18.41
N ALA A 132 -9.06 35.54 19.36
CA ALA A 132 -7.78 34.91 19.65
C ALA A 132 -7.96 33.51 20.26
N ALA A 133 -8.97 33.30 21.12
CA ALA A 133 -9.33 31.98 21.63
C ALA A 133 -9.79 31.05 20.50
N GLN A 134 -10.61 31.55 19.58
CA GLN A 134 -11.07 30.80 18.41
C GLN A 134 -9.90 30.38 17.50
N ALA A 135 -8.97 31.30 17.22
CA ALA A 135 -7.76 31.03 16.45
C ALA A 135 -6.91 29.90 17.08
N ILE A 136 -6.78 29.86 18.41
CA ILE A 136 -6.08 28.77 19.11
C ILE A 136 -6.82 27.43 18.97
N LEU A 137 -8.14 27.44 19.06
CA LEU A 137 -8.96 26.24 18.90
C LEU A 137 -8.86 25.68 17.48
N GLU A 138 -8.92 26.53 16.47
CA GLU A 138 -8.73 26.15 15.07
C GLU A 138 -7.33 25.59 14.82
N THR A 139 -6.30 26.27 15.33
CA THR A 139 -4.91 25.78 15.28
C THR A 139 -4.76 24.38 15.88
N LYS A 140 -5.40 24.12 17.03
CA LYS A 140 -5.39 22.80 17.66
C LYS A 140 -6.06 21.75 16.77
N ASN A 141 -7.20 22.08 16.17
CA ASN A 141 -7.92 21.17 15.29
C ASN A 141 -7.13 20.85 14.02
N LEU A 142 -6.49 21.85 13.41
CA LEU A 142 -5.63 21.67 12.24
C LEU A 142 -4.40 20.81 12.55
N PHE A 143 -3.78 21.02 13.71
CA PHE A 143 -2.68 20.17 14.15
C PHE A 143 -3.12 18.71 14.37
N LYS A 144 -4.32 18.51 14.91
CA LYS A 144 -4.92 17.17 15.05
C LYS A 144 -5.14 16.52 13.68
N GLN A 145 -5.70 17.26 12.72
CA GLN A 145 -5.91 16.78 11.36
C GLN A 145 -4.59 16.41 10.67
N CYS A 146 -3.53 17.22 10.82
CA CYS A 146 -2.20 16.90 10.31
C CYS A 146 -1.70 15.56 10.90
N ASN A 147 -1.83 15.38 12.20
CA ASN A 147 -1.45 14.13 12.86
C ASN A 147 -2.29 12.93 12.40
N GLU A 148 -3.59 13.13 12.15
CA GLU A 148 -4.46 12.09 11.58
C GLU A 148 -4.03 11.72 10.15
N ILE A 149 -3.72 12.71 9.30
CA ILE A 149 -3.21 12.49 7.94
C ILE A 149 -1.90 11.70 7.95
N LEU A 150 -0.99 12.00 8.87
CA LEU A 150 0.29 11.30 8.95
C LEU A 150 0.13 9.87 9.47
N ASN A 151 -0.75 9.63 10.44
CA ASN A 151 -0.90 8.32 11.09
C ASN A 151 -1.98 7.43 10.49
N THR A 152 -2.75 7.91 9.51
CA THR A 152 -3.78 7.12 8.86
C THR A 152 -3.15 5.90 8.17
N LYS A 153 -3.60 4.69 8.55
CA LYS A 153 -3.20 3.41 7.97
C LYS A 153 -3.99 3.07 6.71
N ALA A 154 -3.84 3.90 5.69
CA ALA A 154 -4.48 3.70 4.39
C ALA A 154 -3.46 3.85 3.26
N ILE A 155 -3.72 3.19 2.13
CA ILE A 155 -2.92 3.31 0.92
C ILE A 155 -3.22 4.70 0.32
N ILE A 156 -2.55 5.71 0.88
CA ILE A 156 -2.60 7.10 0.42
C ILE A 156 -1.21 7.39 -0.10
N LEU A 157 -1.15 7.95 -1.31
CA LEU A 157 0.12 8.32 -1.92
C LEU A 157 0.87 9.31 -1.02
N PRO A 158 2.18 9.14 -0.80
CA PRO A 158 3.00 10.06 -0.01
C PRO A 158 2.84 11.53 -0.42
N GLU A 159 2.76 11.78 -1.73
CA GLU A 159 2.59 13.11 -2.32
C GLU A 159 1.23 13.72 -1.96
N GLU A 160 0.17 12.90 -1.93
CA GLU A 160 -1.15 13.34 -1.50
C GLU A 160 -1.19 13.67 0.00
N ARG A 161 -0.44 12.93 0.82
CA ARG A 161 -0.30 13.26 2.25
C ARG A 161 0.38 14.62 2.41
N LEU A 162 1.49 14.85 1.71
CA LEU A 162 2.20 16.14 1.75
C LEU A 162 1.33 17.29 1.26
N LYS A 163 0.59 17.11 0.15
CA LYS A 163 -0.34 18.12 -0.36
C LYS A 163 -1.43 18.50 0.67
N LYS A 164 -1.91 17.54 1.45
CA LYS A 164 -2.88 17.83 2.53
C LYS A 164 -2.22 18.57 3.70
N VAL A 165 -0.98 18.22 4.04
CA VAL A 165 -0.20 18.94 5.08
C VAL A 165 0.09 20.37 4.64
N ASP A 166 0.45 20.59 3.37
CA ASP A 166 0.64 21.92 2.79
C ASP A 166 -0.65 22.77 2.87
N GLY A 167 -1.79 22.18 2.52
CA GLY A 167 -3.09 22.84 2.70
C GLY A 167 -3.39 23.22 4.16
N ILE A 168 -2.93 22.43 5.13
CA ILE A 168 -3.01 22.77 6.56
C ILE A 168 -2.05 23.91 6.92
N ASN A 169 -0.84 23.92 6.37
CA ASN A 169 0.12 25.00 6.59
C ASN A 169 -0.45 26.35 6.12
N ALA A 170 -1.03 26.39 4.92
CA ALA A 170 -1.68 27.60 4.40
C ALA A 170 -2.80 28.11 5.33
N GLN A 171 -3.59 27.21 5.93
CA GLN A 171 -4.63 27.61 6.89
C GLN A 171 -4.05 28.14 8.20
N LEU A 172 -2.97 27.52 8.70
CA LEU A 172 -2.27 27.99 9.90
C LEU A 172 -1.60 29.36 9.68
N GLU A 173 -1.03 29.60 8.50
CA GLU A 173 -0.50 30.91 8.11
C GLU A 173 -1.59 31.98 8.13
N ASN A 174 -2.74 31.70 7.51
CA ASN A 174 -3.88 32.62 7.53
C ASN A 174 -4.34 32.96 8.97
N ILE A 175 -4.33 31.99 9.88
CA ILE A 175 -4.64 32.22 11.31
C ILE A 175 -3.60 33.15 11.95
N LEU A 176 -2.30 32.90 11.70
CA LEU A 176 -1.21 33.70 12.21
C LEU A 176 -1.30 35.16 11.72
N ASP A 177 -1.48 35.34 10.41
CA ASP A 177 -1.60 36.64 9.77
C ASP A 177 -2.83 37.39 10.29
N GLY A 178 -3.95 36.71 10.46
CA GLY A 178 -5.17 37.27 11.03
C GLY A 178 -4.95 37.77 12.47
N LEU A 179 -4.27 37.00 13.31
CA LEU A 179 -3.91 37.41 14.69
C LEU A 179 -3.03 38.66 14.70
N ILE A 180 -1.99 38.68 13.87
CA ILE A 180 -1.07 39.81 13.76
C ILE A 180 -1.82 41.06 13.26
N ALA A 181 -2.64 40.91 12.22
CA ALA A 181 -3.40 42.01 11.64
C ALA A 181 -4.39 42.63 12.63
N TYR A 182 -5.13 41.81 13.39
CA TYR A 182 -6.07 42.32 14.39
C TYR A 182 -5.32 43.02 15.53
N ASN A 183 -4.24 42.44 16.05
CA ASN A 183 -3.43 43.09 17.09
C ASN A 183 -2.87 44.45 16.62
N ASN A 184 -2.40 44.52 15.37
CA ASN A 184 -1.93 45.77 14.76
C ASN A 184 -3.05 46.81 14.61
N LYS A 185 -4.25 46.39 14.21
CA LYS A 185 -5.44 47.26 14.12
C LYS A 185 -5.78 47.88 15.47
N LEU A 186 -5.77 47.09 16.54
CA LEU A 186 -6.04 47.58 17.89
C LEU A 186 -4.94 48.54 18.37
N SER A 187 -3.67 48.21 18.12
CA SER A 187 -2.55 49.09 18.45
C SER A 187 -2.66 50.46 17.75
N ARG A 188 -3.00 50.48 16.46
CA ARG A 188 -3.23 51.72 15.70
C ARG A 188 -4.40 52.54 16.27
N THR A 189 -5.50 51.86 16.60
CA THR A 189 -6.70 52.49 17.17
C THR A 189 -6.39 53.15 18.51
N ASN A 190 -5.67 52.44 19.39
CA ASN A 190 -5.21 52.98 20.66
C ASN A 190 -4.33 54.22 20.47
N THR A 191 -3.34 54.16 19.58
CA THR A 191 -2.45 55.31 19.29
C THR A 191 -3.24 56.51 18.78
N TYR A 192 -4.16 56.31 17.84
CA TYR A 192 -5.00 57.37 17.31
C TYR A 192 -5.85 58.04 18.40
N ARG A 193 -6.52 57.24 19.25
CA ARG A 193 -7.34 57.78 20.35
C ARG A 193 -6.51 58.47 21.42
N LYS A 194 -5.32 57.95 21.73
CA LYS A 194 -4.35 58.62 22.60
C LYS A 194 -3.98 60.01 22.07
N SER A 195 -3.58 60.10 20.79
CA SER A 195 -3.24 61.38 20.16
C SER A 195 -4.40 62.38 20.19
N ARG A 196 -5.63 61.92 19.91
CA ARG A 196 -6.83 62.79 20.01
C ARG A 196 -7.05 63.30 21.43
N TYR A 197 -6.94 62.43 22.43
CA TYR A 197 -7.09 62.82 23.83
C TYR A 197 -6.05 63.86 24.24
N THR A 198 -4.77 63.66 23.86
CA THR A 198 -3.70 64.62 24.12
C THR A 198 -3.95 65.97 23.44
N LEU A 199 -4.36 65.99 22.16
CA LEU A 199 -4.67 67.22 21.43
C LEU A 199 -5.84 68.00 22.05
N VAL A 200 -6.90 67.30 22.47
CA VAL A 200 -8.05 67.93 23.14
C VAL A 200 -7.64 68.57 24.46
N ASN A 201 -6.79 67.91 25.23
CA ASN A 201 -6.32 68.45 26.50
C ASN A 201 -5.36 69.64 26.31
N MET A 202 -4.50 69.63 25.30
CA MET A 202 -3.62 70.76 24.99
C MET A 202 -4.37 72.01 24.50
N ASN A 203 -5.56 71.87 23.93
CA ASN A 203 -6.40 73.00 23.50
C ASN A 203 -7.33 73.54 24.61
N ARG A 204 -7.31 72.92 25.80
CA ARG A 204 -8.12 73.34 26.96
C ARG A 204 -7.34 74.20 27.95
N ASP A 205 -6.01 74.21 27.83
CA ASP A 205 -5.08 75.12 28.52
C ASP A 205 -4.76 76.31 27.61
#